data_AF-F8KWB6-F1
#
_entry.id   AF-F8KWB6-F1
#
_cell.length_a   1.000
_cell.length_b   1.000
_cell.length_c   1.000
_cell.angle_alpha   90.00
_cell.angle_beta   90.00
_cell.angle_gamma   90.00
#
_symmetry.space_group_name_H-M   'P 1'
#
loop_
_entity.id
_entity.type
_entity.pdbx_description
1 polymer ?
#
loop_
_entity_poly.entity_id
_entity_poly.type
_entity_poly.pdbx_seq_one_letter_code
_entity_poly.pdbx_strand_id
1 'polypeptide(L)'
;MLSIRNINHGCTQVEKFLNVAECVPIVGMLSSALRVKAAYGQVVFGLGCAAVGGVGLLISALADDEKGQKTFKKVTMFGAEHMIHGALNALRGFGVLLLGTCTFGLGNVLMIVPNMWKEDHFAPFFQYGKYTEEQSKANLPY
;
A
#
# COMPACT_ATOMS: atom_id res chain seq x y z
N MET A 1 6.57 1.42 -20.83
CA MET A 1 7.12 1.43 -19.46
C MET A 1 5.95 1.60 -18.50
N LEU A 2 5.71 0.65 -17.59
CA LEU A 2 4.75 0.86 -16.51
C LEU A 2 5.27 2.03 -15.66
N SER A 3 4.56 3.16 -15.68
CA SER A 3 4.89 4.30 -14.83
C SER A 3 4.56 3.95 -13.37
N ILE A 4 5.42 4.33 -12.42
CA ILE A 4 5.20 4.20 -10.97
C ILE A 4 3.80 4.69 -10.58
N ARG A 5 3.35 5.77 -11.23
CA ARG A 5 2.01 6.34 -11.08
C ARG A 5 0.87 5.38 -11.42
N ASN A 6 1.03 4.56 -12.47
CA ASN A 6 0.02 3.57 -12.86
C ASN A 6 -0.06 2.43 -11.83
N ILE A 7 1.08 2.04 -11.24
CA ILE A 7 1.14 1.02 -10.19
C ILE A 7 0.48 1.55 -8.91
N ASN A 8 0.84 2.76 -8.48
CA ASN A 8 0.26 3.44 -7.32
C ASN A 8 -1.26 3.59 -7.44
N HIS A 9 -1.74 4.03 -8.61
CA HIS A 9 -3.17 4.17 -8.86
C HIS A 9 -3.89 2.82 -8.82
N GLY A 10 -3.33 1.78 -9.45
CA GLY A 10 -3.88 0.43 -9.41
C GLY A 10 -3.96 -0.13 -7.99
N CYS A 11 -2.89 0.01 -7.19
CA CYS A 11 -2.89 -0.42 -5.79
C CYS A 11 -3.93 0.34 -4.96
N THR A 12 -4.06 1.64 -5.17
CA THR A 12 -5.08 2.47 -4.48
C THR A 12 -6.49 1.98 -4.78
N GLN A 13 -6.82 1.70 -6.04
CA GLN A 13 -8.14 1.20 -6.44
C GLN A 13 -8.44 -0.18 -5.85
N VAL A 14 -7.46 -1.09 -5.90
CA VAL A 14 -7.60 -2.43 -5.30
C VAL A 14 -7.82 -2.33 -3.79
N GLU A 15 -7.07 -1.46 -3.10
CA GLU A 15 -7.22 -1.29 -1.66
C GLU A 15 -8.57 -0.65 -1.28
N LYS A 16 -9.05 0.35 -2.05
CA LYS A 16 -10.40 0.92 -1.91
C LYS A 16 -11.48 -0.16 -2.07
N PHE A 17 -11.39 -0.97 -3.13
CA PHE A 17 -12.33 -2.08 -3.35
C PHE A 17 -12.33 -3.08 -2.20
N LEU A 18 -11.15 -3.51 -1.74
CA LEU A 18 -11.03 -4.42 -0.60
C LEU A 18 -11.58 -3.80 0.70
N ASN A 19 -11.42 -2.50 0.92
CA ASN A 19 -11.98 -1.82 2.10
C ASN A 19 -13.51 -1.82 2.11
N VAL A 20 -14.15 -1.71 0.93
CA VAL A 20 -15.60 -1.82 0.77
C VAL A 20 -16.04 -3.27 0.97
N ALA A 21 -15.34 -4.23 0.34
CA ALA A 21 -15.63 -5.65 0.46
C ALA A 21 -15.54 -6.17 1.90
N GLU A 22 -14.64 -5.61 2.71
CA GLU A 22 -14.48 -5.89 4.15
C GLU A 22 -15.69 -5.53 5.01
N CYS A 23 -16.59 -4.65 4.54
CA CYS A 23 -17.77 -4.25 5.32
C CYS A 23 -18.93 -5.23 5.20
N VAL A 24 -18.85 -6.20 4.28
CA VAL A 24 -19.87 -7.24 4.09
C VAL A 24 -19.41 -8.49 4.85
N PRO A 25 -20.21 -9.11 5.75
CA PRO A 25 -19.73 -10.19 6.64
C PRO A 25 -18.98 -11.34 5.97
N ILE A 26 -19.62 -12.05 5.03
CA ILE A 26 -19.04 -13.24 4.38
C ILE A 26 -17.94 -12.85 3.38
N VAL A 27 -18.20 -11.82 2.57
CA VAL A 27 -17.26 -11.29 1.58
C VAL A 27 -16.03 -10.67 2.28
N GLY A 28 -16.21 -10.16 3.49
CA GLY A 28 -15.19 -9.51 4.28
C GLY A 28 -14.12 -10.47 4.76
N MET A 29 -14.50 -11.69 5.15
CA MET A 29 -13.52 -12.72 5.51
C MET A 29 -12.70 -13.17 4.29
N LEU A 30 -13.34 -13.38 3.13
CA LEU A 30 -12.65 -13.79 1.90
C LEU A 30 -11.75 -12.68 1.35
N SER A 31 -12.23 -11.45 1.32
CA SER A 31 -11.45 -10.28 0.89
C SER A 31 -10.27 -10.01 1.83
N SER A 32 -10.44 -10.24 3.13
CA SER A 32 -9.34 -10.14 4.11
C SER A 32 -8.25 -11.20 3.89
N ALA A 33 -8.64 -12.44 3.57
CA ALA A 33 -7.68 -13.49 3.22
C ALA A 33 -6.90 -13.14 1.93
N LEU A 34 -7.59 -12.61 0.91
CA LEU A 34 -6.94 -12.12 -0.32
C LEU A 34 -6.02 -10.93 -0.04
N ARG A 35 -6.43 -10.01 0.84
CA ARG A 35 -5.62 -8.88 1.28
C ARG A 35 -4.34 -9.31 1.98
N VAL A 36 -4.39 -10.29 2.87
CA VAL A 36 -3.17 -10.82 3.54
C VAL A 36 -2.19 -11.38 2.51
N LYS A 37 -2.68 -12.09 1.50
CA LYS A 37 -1.82 -12.58 0.40
C LYS A 37 -1.24 -11.44 -0.43
N ALA A 38 -2.06 -10.44 -0.78
CA ALA A 38 -1.61 -9.26 -1.51
C ALA A 38 -0.58 -8.45 -0.70
N ALA A 39 -0.79 -8.33 0.61
CA ALA A 39 0.12 -7.69 1.56
C ALA A 39 1.49 -8.36 1.57
N TYR A 40 1.52 -9.70 1.66
CA TYR A 40 2.78 -10.44 1.59
C TYR A 40 3.50 -10.18 0.25
N GLY A 41 2.78 -10.20 -0.87
CA GLY A 41 3.32 -9.85 -2.18
C GLY A 41 3.89 -8.43 -2.23
N GLN A 42 3.19 -7.45 -1.65
CA GLN A 42 3.65 -6.06 -1.56
C GLN A 42 4.91 -5.92 -0.70
N VAL A 43 5.01 -6.64 0.43
CA VAL A 43 6.21 -6.63 1.27
C VAL A 43 7.41 -7.23 0.52
N VAL A 44 7.24 -8.39 -0.14
CA VAL A 44 8.31 -9.04 -0.89
C VAL A 44 8.77 -8.16 -2.05
N PHE A 45 7.82 -7.58 -2.79
CA PHE A 45 8.12 -6.63 -3.87
C PHE A 45 8.84 -5.38 -3.34
N GLY A 46 8.34 -4.79 -2.26
CA GLY A 46 8.94 -3.62 -1.64
C GLY A 46 10.35 -3.88 -1.13
N LEU A 47 10.60 -5.04 -0.54
CA LEU A 47 11.93 -5.49 -0.12
C LEU A 47 12.87 -5.65 -1.32
N GLY A 48 12.40 -6.23 -2.42
CA GLY A 48 13.16 -6.33 -3.66
C GLY A 48 13.56 -4.96 -4.22
N CYS A 49 12.61 -4.03 -4.28
CA CYS A 49 12.88 -2.65 -4.70
C CYS A 49 13.85 -1.93 -3.76
N ALA A 50 13.71 -2.10 -2.44
CA ALA A 50 14.60 -1.50 -1.45
C ALA A 50 16.04 -2.06 -1.57
N ALA A 51 16.19 -3.36 -1.81
CA ALA A 51 17.49 -4.00 -2.02
C ALA A 51 18.17 -3.49 -3.31
N VAL A 52 17.45 -3.49 -4.44
CA VAL A 52 17.97 -2.98 -5.72
C VAL A 52 18.30 -1.49 -5.63
N GLY A 53 17.42 -0.69 -5.03
CA GLY A 53 17.64 0.73 -4.79
C GLY A 53 18.84 0.99 -3.87
N GLY A 54 19.00 0.20 -2.80
CA GLY A 54 20.14 0.30 -1.88
C GLY A 54 21.47 -0.03 -2.55
N VAL A 55 21.54 -1.12 -3.32
CA VAL A 55 22.74 -1.49 -4.09
C VAL A 55 23.04 -0.41 -5.14
N GLY A 56 22.03 0.06 -5.87
CA GLY A 56 22.21 1.13 -6.86
C GLY A 56 22.68 2.44 -6.24
N LEU A 57 22.17 2.81 -5.06
CA LEU A 57 22.64 3.96 -4.30
C LEU A 57 24.12 3.84 -3.93
N LEU A 58 24.56 2.68 -3.46
CA LEU A 58 25.97 2.44 -3.12
C LEU A 58 26.87 2.55 -4.36
N ILE A 59 26.48 1.93 -5.48
CA ILE A 59 27.24 1.98 -6.72
C ILE A 59 27.32 3.41 -7.26
N SER A 60 26.19 4.13 -7.29
CA SER A 60 26.16 5.53 -7.75
C SER A 60 26.87 6.49 -6.81
N ALA A 61 26.96 6.18 -5.51
CA ALA A 61 27.79 6.93 -4.56
C ALA A 61 29.28 6.72 -4.82
N LEU A 62 29.70 5.49 -5.12
CA LEU A 62 31.09 5.18 -5.45
C LEU A 62 31.53 5.75 -6.81
N ALA A 63 30.58 5.92 -7.73
CA ALA A 63 30.82 6.45 -9.07
C ALA A 63 30.61 7.98 -9.19
N ASP A 64 30.30 8.69 -8.08
CA ASP A 64 29.93 10.12 -8.07
C ASP A 64 28.82 10.51 -9.08
N ASP A 65 27.91 9.58 -9.39
CA ASP A 65 26.80 9.81 -10.30
C ASP A 65 25.56 10.34 -9.55
N GLU A 66 25.42 11.66 -9.50
CA GLU A 66 24.26 12.32 -8.87
C GLU A 66 22.91 11.89 -9.47
N LYS A 67 22.85 11.59 -10.78
CA LYS A 67 21.61 11.20 -11.45
C LYS A 67 21.21 9.79 -11.04
N GLY A 68 22.18 8.88 -10.97
CA GLY A 68 22.03 7.55 -10.42
C GLY A 68 21.54 7.60 -8.98
N GLN A 69 22.17 8.40 -8.12
CA GLN A 69 21.78 8.53 -6.71
C GLN A 69 20.32 8.99 -6.56
N LYS A 70 19.89 10.01 -7.30
CA LYS A 70 18.48 10.48 -7.27
C LYS A 70 17.50 9.40 -7.73
N THR A 71 17.85 8.64 -8.77
CA THR A 71 17.01 7.58 -9.32
C THR A 71 16.86 6.42 -8.35
N PHE A 72 17.98 5.92 -7.83
CA PHE A 72 17.97 4.79 -6.90
C PHE A 72 17.38 5.17 -5.53
N LYS A 73 17.52 6.43 -5.09
CA LYS A 73 16.79 6.94 -3.92
C LYS A 73 15.27 6.85 -4.12
N LYS A 74 14.75 7.22 -5.30
CA LYS A 74 13.31 7.08 -5.62
C LYS A 74 12.88 5.62 -5.59
N VAL A 75 13.69 4.70 -6.13
CA VAL A 75 13.41 3.25 -6.11
C VAL A 75 13.39 2.70 -4.68
N THR A 76 14.33 3.11 -3.81
CA THR A 76 14.34 2.71 -2.40
C THR A 76 13.10 3.23 -1.66
N MET A 77 12.74 4.51 -1.86
CA MET A 77 11.54 5.09 -1.24
C MET A 77 10.26 4.39 -1.70
N PHE A 78 10.18 4.03 -2.98
CA PHE A 78 9.08 3.23 -3.53
C PHE A 78 8.99 1.85 -2.90
N GLY A 79 10.14 1.18 -2.71
CA GLY A 79 10.19 -0.08 -1.97
C GLY A 79 9.67 0.04 -0.54
N ALA A 80 10.13 1.06 0.19
CA ALA A 80 9.69 1.32 1.56
C ALA A 80 8.19 1.62 1.67
N GLU A 81 7.64 2.39 0.72
CA GLU A 81 6.21 2.69 0.63
C GLU A 81 5.40 1.39 0.47
N HIS A 82 5.79 0.52 -0.46
CA HIS A 82 5.13 -0.77 -0.64
C HIS A 82 5.25 -1.70 0.58
N MET A 83 6.35 -1.65 1.32
CA MET A 83 6.49 -2.40 2.58
C MET A 83 5.53 -1.88 3.66
N ILE A 84 5.38 -0.56 3.82
CA ILE A 84 4.43 0.04 4.77
C ILE A 84 3.00 -0.35 4.42
N HIS A 85 2.62 -0.21 3.15
CA HIS A 85 1.30 -0.63 2.67
C HIS A 85 1.06 -2.12 2.88
N GLY A 86 2.05 -2.96 2.59
CA GLY A 86 1.98 -4.39 2.84
C GLY A 86 1.76 -4.69 4.33
N ALA A 87 2.51 -4.06 5.23
CA ALA A 87 2.35 -4.24 6.67
C ALA A 87 0.96 -3.82 7.17
N LEU A 88 0.46 -2.67 6.72
CA LEU A 88 -0.87 -2.17 7.09
C LEU A 88 -1.99 -3.06 6.54
N ASN A 89 -1.87 -3.52 5.30
CA ASN A 89 -2.82 -4.43 4.67
C ASN A 89 -2.82 -5.79 5.38
N ALA A 90 -1.66 -6.30 5.81
CA ALA A 90 -1.58 -7.53 6.60
C ALA A 90 -2.26 -7.36 7.97
N LEU A 91 -1.90 -6.31 8.72
CA LEU A 91 -2.47 -6.02 10.03
C LEU A 91 -3.99 -5.91 9.96
N ARG A 92 -4.50 -5.18 8.96
CA ARG A 92 -5.92 -5.01 8.74
C ARG A 92 -6.60 -6.32 8.36
N GLY A 93 -6.06 -7.07 7.39
CA GLY A 93 -6.62 -8.36 6.99
C GLY A 93 -6.66 -9.37 8.13
N PHE A 94 -5.61 -9.45 8.95
CA PHE A 94 -5.62 -10.29 10.15
C PHE A 94 -6.64 -9.83 11.19
N GLY A 95 -6.76 -8.52 11.42
CA GLY A 95 -7.75 -7.95 12.33
C GLY A 95 -9.19 -8.32 11.93
N VAL A 96 -9.52 -8.15 10.64
CA VAL A 96 -10.85 -8.51 10.11
C VAL A 96 -11.08 -10.02 10.13
N LEU A 97 -10.08 -10.84 9.79
CA LEU A 97 -10.20 -12.30 9.88
C LEU A 97 -10.44 -12.78 11.32
N LEU A 98 -9.70 -12.22 12.28
CA LEU A 98 -9.82 -12.59 13.69
C LEU A 98 -11.18 -12.15 14.24
N LEU A 99 -11.57 -10.89 14.01
CA LEU A 99 -12.88 -10.37 14.42
C LEU A 99 -14.02 -11.16 13.76
N GLY A 100 -13.94 -11.38 12.44
CA GLY A 100 -14.93 -12.15 11.68
C GLY A 100 -15.05 -13.58 12.19
N THR A 101 -13.94 -14.26 12.49
CA THR A 101 -13.96 -15.62 13.03
C THR A 101 -14.54 -15.68 14.45
N CYS A 102 -14.16 -14.75 15.33
CA CYS A 102 -14.66 -14.70 16.71
C CYS A 102 -16.13 -14.29 16.82
N THR A 103 -16.71 -13.67 15.79
CA THR A 103 -18.07 -13.11 15.82
C THR A 103 -18.99 -13.68 14.74
N PHE A 104 -18.58 -14.77 14.08
CA PHE A 104 -19.30 -15.38 12.96
C PHE A 104 -19.64 -14.38 11.83
N GLY A 105 -18.72 -13.46 11.54
CA GLY A 105 -18.78 -12.48 10.45
C GLY A 105 -19.33 -11.11 10.85
N LEU A 106 -19.96 -10.95 12.02
CA LEU A 106 -20.55 -9.67 12.45
C LEU A 106 -19.52 -8.59 12.79
N GLY A 107 -18.34 -8.98 13.26
CA GLY A 107 -17.23 -8.10 13.62
C GLY A 107 -16.68 -7.31 12.42
N ASN A 108 -16.95 -7.77 11.19
CA ASN A 108 -16.59 -7.07 9.97
C ASN A 108 -17.38 -5.75 9.82
N VAL A 109 -18.60 -5.69 10.36
CA VAL A 109 -19.44 -4.47 10.36
C VAL A 109 -18.81 -3.36 11.21
N LEU A 110 -18.01 -3.71 12.23
CA LEU A 110 -17.26 -2.73 13.02
C LEU A 110 -16.22 -1.96 12.20
N MET A 111 -15.82 -2.50 11.04
CA MET A 111 -14.88 -1.83 10.11
C MET A 111 -15.55 -0.71 9.29
N ILE A 112 -16.88 -0.61 9.32
CA ILE A 112 -17.61 0.51 8.69
C ILE A 112 -17.24 1.83 9.38
N VAL A 113 -17.21 1.85 10.73
CA VAL A 113 -16.93 3.05 11.52
C VAL A 113 -15.58 3.69 11.19
N PRO A 114 -14.43 2.98 11.25
CA PRO A 114 -13.14 3.55 10.89
C PRO A 114 -13.00 3.84 9.39
N ASN A 115 -13.76 3.17 8.51
CA ASN A 115 -13.77 3.49 7.08
C ASN A 115 -14.57 4.76 6.74
N MET A 116 -15.63 5.04 7.50
CA MET A 116 -16.46 6.24 7.35
C MET A 116 -15.85 7.48 8.05
N TRP A 117 -14.99 7.28 9.05
CA TRP A 117 -14.36 8.41 9.75
C TRP A 117 -13.16 9.00 8.98
N LYS A 118 -12.71 8.37 7.89
CA LYS A 118 -11.65 8.95 7.05
C LYS A 118 -12.21 10.05 6.15
N GLU A 119 -11.45 11.12 5.97
CA GLU A 119 -11.81 12.22 5.03
C GLU A 119 -12.08 11.70 3.62
N ASP A 120 -11.27 10.73 3.14
CA ASP A 120 -11.50 10.02 1.90
C ASP A 120 -12.00 8.61 2.24
N HIS A 121 -13.32 8.43 2.25
CA HIS A 121 -13.97 7.21 2.71
C HIS A 121 -13.40 5.96 2.02
N PHE A 122 -13.12 4.92 2.81
CA PHE A 122 -12.55 3.65 2.32
C PHE A 122 -11.19 3.78 1.61
N ALA A 123 -10.54 4.94 1.65
CA ALA A 123 -9.21 5.12 1.10
C ALA A 123 -8.13 4.37 1.91
N PRO A 124 -6.98 4.09 1.29
CA PRO A 124 -5.79 3.64 2.01
C PRO A 124 -5.46 4.54 3.20
N PHE A 125 -4.92 3.99 4.29
CA PHE A 125 -4.49 4.81 5.44
C PHE A 125 -3.28 5.69 5.09
N PHE A 126 -2.41 5.21 4.22
CA PHE A 126 -1.33 5.98 3.62
C PHE A 126 -1.59 6.09 2.12
N GLN A 127 -1.42 7.27 1.53
CA GLN A 127 -1.61 7.42 0.08
C GLN A 127 -0.33 7.00 -0.65
N TYR A 128 -0.50 6.14 -1.66
CA TYR A 128 0.57 5.79 -2.60
C TYR A 128 1.04 7.05 -3.35
N GLY A 129 2.33 7.16 -3.58
CA GLY A 129 2.94 8.27 -4.30
C GLY A 129 3.41 9.42 -3.40
N LYS A 130 3.08 9.42 -2.10
CA LYS A 130 3.36 10.57 -1.20
C LYS A 130 4.84 10.92 -1.11
N TYR A 131 5.71 9.92 -1.24
CA TYR A 131 7.17 10.08 -1.13
C TYR A 131 7.92 9.81 -2.42
N THR A 132 7.21 9.36 -3.47
CA THR A 132 7.80 8.88 -4.72
C THR A 132 7.41 9.70 -5.93
N GLU A 133 6.23 10.32 -5.91
CA GLU A 133 5.85 11.35 -6.85
C GLU A 133 6.32 12.69 -6.29
N GLU A 134 7.22 13.37 -7.00
CA GLU A 134 7.47 14.80 -6.73
C GLU A 134 6.10 15.47 -6.71
N GLN A 135 5.74 16.13 -5.60
CA GLN A 135 4.58 17.00 -5.58
C GLN A 135 4.77 18.03 -6.70
N SER A 136 4.22 17.72 -7.87
CA SER A 136 3.86 18.70 -8.87
C SER A 136 2.83 19.59 -8.18
N LYS A 137 3.32 20.61 -7.47
CA LYS A 137 2.54 21.74 -7.00
C LYS A 137 1.98 22.44 -8.24
N ALA A 138 0.84 21.96 -8.73
CA ALA A 138 -0.09 22.70 -9.58
C ALA A 138 -1.31 21.81 -9.79
N ASN A 139 -2.39 22.14 -9.09
CA ASN A 139 -3.77 21.80 -9.43
C ASN A 139 -4.10 20.30 -9.57
N LEU A 140 -4.83 19.77 -8.61
CA LEU A 140 -6.25 19.43 -8.83
C LEU A 140 -6.92 19.20 -7.47
N PRO A 141 -7.99 19.95 -7.14
CA PRO A 141 -8.89 19.61 -6.04
C PRO A 141 -9.76 18.40 -6.43
N TYR A 142 -10.33 17.79 -5.39
CA TYR A 142 -11.26 16.66 -5.32
C TYR A 142 -10.62 15.28 -5.21
#